data_AF-B6A8J5-F1
#
_entry.id   AF-B6A8J5-F1
#
_cell.length_a   1.000
_cell.length_b   1.000
_cell.length_c   1.000
_cell.angle_alpha   90.00
_cell.angle_beta   90.00
_cell.angle_gamma   90.00
#
_symmetry.space_group_name_H-M   'P 1'
#
loop_
_entity.id
_entity.type
_entity.pdbx_description
1 polymer ?
#
loop_
_entity_poly.entity_id
_entity_poly.type
_entity_poly.pdbx_seq_one_letter_code
_entity_poly.pdbx_strand_id
1 'polypeptide(L)' 'RSGAIEKIDAPEAPAVAQPNIVSNEFKCAKLGEDCIFHNDCCSRACLGYSKKCVT' A
#
# COMPACT_ATOMS: atom_id res chain seq x y z
N ARG A 1 2.06 11.86 -39.46
CA ARG A 1 1.21 12.36 -38.36
C ARG A 1 1.68 11.68 -37.09
N SER A 2 2.32 12.46 -36.23
CA SER A 2 2.87 12.07 -34.94
C SER A 2 1.77 11.53 -34.03
N GLY A 3 2.03 10.43 -33.32
CA GLY A 3 1.21 9.94 -32.22
C GLY A 3 2.11 9.77 -31.01
N ALA A 4 2.07 10.74 -30.10
CA ALA A 4 2.70 10.65 -28.79
C ALA A 4 1.83 9.72 -27.94
N ILE A 5 2.39 8.62 -27.47
CA ILE A 5 1.77 7.78 -26.44
C ILE A 5 2.11 8.44 -25.11
N GLU A 6 1.09 9.03 -24.50
CA GLU A 6 1.13 9.71 -23.22
C GLU A 6 1.78 8.81 -22.17
N LYS A 7 2.79 9.34 -21.48
CA LYS A 7 3.39 8.69 -20.32
C LYS A 7 2.28 8.59 -19.26
N ILE A 8 1.79 7.38 -19.04
CA ILE A 8 1.10 7.04 -17.80
C ILE A 8 2.16 6.98 -16.71
N ASP A 9 2.58 8.16 -16.25
CA ASP A 9 3.19 8.33 -14.95
C ASP A 9 2.10 7.93 -13.94
N ALA A 10 2.02 6.63 -13.63
CA ALA A 10 1.27 6.13 -12.50
C ALA A 10 1.74 6.96 -11.29
N PRO A 11 0.84 7.49 -10.45
CA PRO A 11 1.29 8.01 -9.17
C PRO A 11 2.07 6.87 -8.53
N GLU A 12 3.35 7.12 -8.23
CA GLU A 12 4.18 6.26 -7.41
C GLU A 12 3.46 6.10 -6.08
N ALA A 13 2.55 5.13 -6.03
CA ALA A 13 2.04 4.60 -4.80
C ALA A 13 3.29 4.08 -4.07
N PRO A 14 3.63 4.64 -2.90
CA PRO A 14 4.88 4.31 -2.25
C PRO A 14 4.95 2.80 -2.08
N ALA A 15 6.10 2.27 -2.55
CA ALA A 15 6.50 0.90 -2.65
C ALA A 15 5.68 -0.11 -1.84
N VAL A 16 4.95 -0.95 -2.57
CA VAL A 16 4.83 -2.37 -2.26
C VAL A 16 6.24 -2.90 -1.96
N ALA A 17 6.54 -3.16 -0.68
CA ALA A 17 7.72 -3.92 -0.31
C ALA A 17 7.46 -5.40 -0.60
N GLN A 18 8.03 -5.92 -1.68
CA GLN A 18 8.31 -7.35 -1.90
C GLN A 18 9.73 -7.45 -2.48
N PRO A 19 10.49 -8.55 -2.32
CA PRO A 19 10.53 -9.58 -1.30
C PRO A 19 11.96 -9.71 -0.73
N ASN A 20 12.16 -9.60 0.59
CA ASN A 20 13.40 -10.08 1.20
C ASN A 20 13.06 -10.77 2.52
N ILE A 21 13.27 -12.09 2.54
CA ILE A 21 13.11 -12.92 3.73
C ILE A 21 14.20 -12.51 4.74
N VAL A 22 13.89 -11.57 5.63
CA VAL A 22 14.60 -11.40 6.90
C VAL A 22 13.60 -10.85 7.91
N SER A 23 13.37 -11.65 8.96
CA SER A 23 12.48 -11.43 10.11
C SER A 23 10.97 -11.65 9.84
N ASN A 24 10.58 -12.92 9.92
CA ASN A 24 9.19 -13.40 9.99
C ASN A 24 8.51 -12.98 11.32
N GLU A 25 8.31 -11.69 11.51
CA GLU A 25 7.34 -11.16 12.46
C GLU A 25 6.32 -10.38 11.63
N PHE A 26 5.31 -11.08 11.14
CA PHE A 26 4.17 -10.50 10.44
C PHE A 26 3.41 -9.61 11.45
N LYS A 27 3.90 -8.39 11.62
CA LYS A 27 3.32 -7.37 12.48
C LYS A 27 2.22 -6.67 11.70
N CYS A 28 1.05 -6.62 12.30
CA CYS A 28 -0.04 -5.83 11.78
C CYS A 28 0.29 -4.32 11.88
N ALA A 29 -0.19 -3.55 10.91
CA ALA A 29 -0.05 -2.11 10.82
C ALA A 29 -0.94 -1.41 11.86
N LYS A 30 -0.40 -0.36 12.50
CA LYS A 30 -1.10 0.45 13.50
C LYS A 30 -2.02 1.47 12.82
N LEU A 31 -2.90 2.11 13.60
CA LEU A 31 -3.75 3.20 13.09
C LEU A 31 -2.90 4.31 12.44
N GLY A 32 -3.29 4.73 11.24
CA GLY A 32 -2.57 5.73 10.44
C GLY A 32 -1.41 5.20 9.60
N GLU A 33 -1.03 3.94 9.76
CA GLU A 33 -0.03 3.27 8.90
C GLU A 33 -0.67 2.85 7.58
N ASP A 34 0.19 2.64 6.58
CA ASP A 34 -0.24 2.25 5.25
C ASP A 34 -0.80 0.82 5.21
N CYS A 35 -1.83 0.61 4.41
CA CYS A 35 -2.50 -0.67 4.24
C CYS A 35 -3.01 -0.88 2.81
N ILE A 36 -3.05 -2.13 2.38
CA ILE A 36 -3.63 -2.53 1.09
C ILE A 36 -4.90 -3.33 1.31
N PHE A 37 -4.87 -4.25 2.27
CA PHE A 37 -5.97 -5.09 2.66
C PHE A 37 -6.37 -4.82 4.10
N HIS A 38 -7.62 -5.13 4.42
CA HIS A 38 -8.14 -5.05 5.79
C HIS A 38 -7.26 -5.81 6.78
N ASN A 39 -6.76 -7.00 6.43
CA ASN A 39 -5.94 -7.83 7.31
C ASN A 39 -4.51 -7.34 7.53
N ASP A 40 -4.06 -6.29 6.82
CA ASP A 40 -2.78 -5.66 7.14
C ASP A 40 -2.87 -4.89 8.46
N CYS A 41 -4.04 -4.33 8.79
CA CYS A 41 -4.25 -3.52 9.97
C CYS A 41 -4.53 -4.36 11.22
N CYS A 42 -3.99 -3.96 12.38
CA CYS A 42 -4.32 -4.60 13.66
C CYS A 42 -5.80 -4.45 14.01
N SER A 43 -6.43 -3.36 13.58
CA SER A 43 -7.87 -3.09 13.68
C SER A 43 -8.70 -3.85 12.65
N ARG A 44 -8.05 -4.48 11.65
CA ARG A 44 -8.67 -5.11 10.49
C ARG A 44 -9.49 -4.15 9.61
N ALA A 45 -9.26 -2.85 9.72
CA ALA A 45 -9.95 -1.82 8.95
C ALA A 45 -8.94 -0.97 8.19
N CYS A 46 -8.92 -1.13 6.86
CA CYS A 46 -8.12 -0.34 5.94
C CYS A 46 -9.02 0.64 5.20
N LEU A 47 -8.75 1.94 5.30
CA LEU A 47 -9.48 2.96 4.58
C LEU A 47 -8.97 3.06 3.14
N GLY A 48 -9.74 2.54 2.18
CA GLY A 48 -9.32 2.43 0.79
C GLY A 48 -8.90 3.74 0.11
N TYR A 49 -9.52 4.88 0.46
CA TYR A 49 -9.19 6.19 -0.11
C TYR A 49 -7.84 6.72 0.38
N SER A 50 -7.54 6.59 1.67
CA SER A 50 -6.30 7.09 2.27
C SER A 50 -5.21 6.03 2.36
N LYS A 51 -5.53 4.76 2.05
CA LYS A 51 -4.69 3.59 2.26
C LYS A 51 -4.13 3.53 3.68
N LYS A 52 -4.92 3.98 4.67
CA LYS A 52 -4.50 4.01 6.08
C LYS A 52 -5.33 3.08 6.93
N CYS A 53 -4.69 2.47 7.92
CA CYS A 53 -5.40 1.74 8.95
C CYS A 53 -6.24 2.69 9.81
N VAL A 54 -7.49 2.34 10.01
CA VAL A 54 -8.46 3.09 10.83
C VAL A 54 -9.05 2.17 11.89
N THR A 55 -9.76 2.73 12.87
CA THR A 55 -10.43 1.95 13.93
C THR A 55 -11.62 1.18 13.40
#